data_AF-A0A356P778-F1
#
_entry.id   AF-A0A356P778-F1
#
_cell.length_a   1.000
_cell.length_b   1.000
_cell.length_c   1.000
_cell.angle_alpha   90.00
_cell.angle_beta   90.00
_cell.angle_gamma   90.00
#
_symmetry.space_group_name_H-M   'P 1'
#
loop_
_entity.id
_entity.type
_entity.pdbx_description
1 polymer ?
#
loop_
_entity_poly.entity_id
_entity_poly.type
_entity_poly.pdbx_seq_one_letter_code
_entity_poly.pdbx_strand_id
1 'polypeptide(L)'
;LNKIAPSIFSSSAKEGLSSKYNFIPTIKVVEEMEKEGWLPVKAVESGTRNELNQGYQKHMIRFRNFDERVNQKLIVGDTFIELVLTNSHNGLSSFVFNCGLFRLVCSNGMVVA
;
A
#
# COMPACT_ATOMS: atom_id res chain seq x y z
N LEU A 1 -5.69 -9.56 -0.04
CA LEU A 1 -5.27 -8.37 0.75
C LEU A 1 -5.50 -8.53 2.25
N ASN A 2 -6.72 -8.78 2.72
CA ASN A 2 -7.06 -8.80 4.16
C ASN A 2 -6.14 -9.69 5.03
N LYS A 3 -5.80 -10.91 4.57
CA LYS A 3 -4.88 -11.81 5.29
C LYS A 3 -3.44 -11.30 5.43
N ILE A 4 -2.99 -10.40 4.55
CA ILE A 4 -1.59 -9.93 4.47
C ILE A 4 -1.43 -8.55 5.13
N ALA A 5 -2.43 -7.68 4.92
CA ALA A 5 -2.44 -6.31 5.41
C ALA A 5 -3.87 -5.97 5.85
N PRO A 6 -4.32 -6.48 7.02
CA PRO A 6 -5.68 -6.27 7.51
C PRO A 6 -6.01 -4.80 7.77
N SER A 7 -5.02 -3.97 8.12
CA SER A 7 -5.21 -2.55 8.43
C SER A 7 -5.73 -1.74 7.22
N ILE A 8 -5.59 -2.25 5.99
CA ILE A 8 -6.19 -1.64 4.78
C ILE A 8 -7.71 -1.51 4.90
N PHE A 9 -8.34 -2.43 5.63
CA PHE A 9 -9.80 -2.58 5.73
C PHE A 9 -10.39 -1.88 6.95
N SER A 10 -9.59 -1.14 7.71
CA SER A 10 -10.08 -0.42 8.89
C SER A 10 -11.08 0.64 8.48
N SER A 11 -12.19 0.72 9.21
CA SER A 11 -13.28 1.65 8.94
C SER A 11 -13.08 3.02 9.57
N SER A 12 -12.11 3.15 10.47
CA SER A 12 -11.80 4.38 11.19
C SER A 12 -10.30 4.51 11.45
N ALA A 13 -9.89 5.69 11.90
CA ALA A 13 -8.57 5.90 12.46
C ALA A 13 -8.50 5.36 13.89
N LYS A 14 -7.28 5.19 14.41
CA LYS A 14 -7.03 4.90 15.81
C LYS A 14 -7.59 6.04 16.69
N GLU A 15 -8.08 5.70 17.87
CA GLU A 15 -8.50 6.69 18.87
C GLU A 15 -7.32 7.54 19.39
N GLY A 16 -7.62 8.75 19.86
CA GLY A 16 -6.64 9.65 20.46
C GLY A 16 -5.75 10.41 19.47
N LEU A 17 -6.08 10.42 18.18
CA LEU A 17 -5.39 11.24 17.19
C LEU A 17 -5.81 12.71 17.28
N SER A 18 -4.90 13.60 16.87
CA SER A 18 -5.15 15.04 16.90
C SER A 18 -6.30 15.44 15.98
N SER A 19 -6.93 16.58 16.25
CA SER A 19 -7.97 17.17 15.39
C SER A 19 -7.51 17.52 13.97
N LYS A 20 -6.19 17.57 13.72
CA LYS A 20 -5.61 17.80 12.39
C LYS A 20 -5.50 16.51 11.56
N TYR A 21 -5.65 15.33 12.17
CA TYR A 21 -5.53 14.07 11.46
C TYR A 21 -6.75 13.83 10.58
N ASN A 22 -6.52 13.55 9.31
CA ASN A 22 -7.58 13.19 8.37
C ASN A 22 -7.49 11.70 8.01
N PHE A 23 -8.57 10.98 8.21
CA PHE A 23 -8.64 9.56 7.88
C PHE A 23 -8.92 9.38 6.39
N ILE A 24 -8.01 8.71 5.70
CA ILE A 24 -8.18 8.30 4.30
C ILE A 24 -8.34 6.78 4.29
N PRO A 25 -9.55 6.24 4.04
CA PRO A 25 -9.76 4.80 4.00
C PRO A 25 -8.97 4.17 2.84
N THR A 26 -7.97 3.34 3.15
CA THR A 26 -7.11 2.76 2.11
C THR A 26 -7.90 1.84 1.18
N ILE A 27 -8.87 1.09 1.70
CA ILE A 27 -9.73 0.23 0.86
C ILE A 27 -10.49 1.01 -0.21
N LYS A 28 -10.92 2.26 0.06
CA LYS A 28 -11.59 3.09 -0.95
C LYS A 28 -10.66 3.46 -2.09
N VAL A 29 -9.39 3.72 -1.78
CA VAL A 29 -8.37 3.95 -2.81
C VAL A 29 -8.14 2.68 -3.64
N VAL A 30 -8.03 1.51 -3.00
CA VAL A 30 -7.88 0.23 -3.71
C VAL A 30 -9.05 -0.01 -4.66
N GLU A 31 -10.29 0.13 -4.19
CA GLU A 31 -11.50 -0.05 -5.00
C GLU A 31 -11.51 0.89 -6.21
N GLU A 32 -11.12 2.15 -6.04
CA GLU A 32 -11.09 3.11 -7.15
C GLU A 32 -9.97 2.81 -8.15
N MET A 33 -8.79 2.39 -7.67
CA MET A 33 -7.69 1.96 -8.54
C MET A 33 -8.07 0.74 -9.39
N GLU A 34 -8.77 -0.24 -8.79
CA GLU A 34 -9.21 -1.44 -9.50
C GLU A 34 -10.20 -1.10 -10.63
N LYS A 35 -11.11 -0.13 -10.43
CA LYS A 35 -12.02 0.36 -11.48
C LYS A 35 -11.27 0.96 -12.67
N GLU A 36 -10.15 1.64 -12.39
CA GLU A 36 -9.25 2.23 -13.40
C GLU A 36 -8.26 1.21 -13.99
N GLY A 37 -8.46 -0.08 -13.73
CA GLY A 37 -7.63 -1.17 -14.27
C GLY A 37 -6.29 -1.37 -13.56
N TRP A 38 -6.07 -0.74 -12.42
CA TRP A 38 -4.86 -0.90 -11.61
C TRP A 38 -5.09 -1.91 -10.48
N LEU A 39 -4.59 -3.12 -10.68
CA LEU A 39 -4.79 -4.20 -9.71
C LEU A 39 -3.66 -4.25 -8.68
N PRO A 40 -3.98 -4.56 -7.40
CA PRO A 40 -2.98 -4.76 -6.37
C PRO A 40 -2.17 -6.04 -6.64
N VAL A 41 -0.87 -5.90 -6.88
CA VAL A 41 0.04 -7.03 -7.18
C VAL A 41 0.88 -7.46 -5.97
N LYS A 42 1.05 -6.59 -4.98
CA LYS A 42 1.73 -6.89 -3.72
C LYS A 42 1.19 -6.01 -2.60
N ALA A 43 1.09 -6.56 -1.41
CA ALA A 43 0.82 -5.81 -0.19
C ALA A 43 1.77 -6.26 0.92
N VAL A 44 2.08 -5.35 1.83
CA VAL A 44 2.89 -5.62 3.02
C VAL A 44 2.35 -4.76 4.16
N GLU A 45 2.27 -5.31 5.36
CA GLU A 45 1.93 -4.58 6.58
C GLU A 45 3.05 -4.73 7.61
N SER A 46 3.30 -3.65 8.35
CA SER A 46 4.28 -3.66 9.44
C SER A 46 3.68 -4.34 10.68
N GLY A 47 4.46 -5.18 11.35
CA GLY A 47 4.10 -5.71 12.66
C GLY A 47 4.09 -4.61 13.73
N THR A 48 3.33 -4.82 14.80
CA THR A 48 3.33 -3.92 15.97
C THR A 48 3.47 -4.74 17.25
N ARG A 49 4.26 -4.22 18.20
CA ARG A 49 4.33 -4.75 19.58
C ARG A 49 3.33 -4.05 20.50
N ASN A 50 2.83 -2.88 20.09
CA ASN A 50 1.82 -2.14 20.82
C ASN A 50 0.43 -2.63 20.39
N GLU A 51 -0.30 -3.22 21.32
CA GLU A 51 -1.65 -3.76 21.11
C GLU A 51 -2.63 -2.69 20.63
N LEU A 52 -2.50 -1.44 21.12
CA LEU A 52 -3.34 -0.31 20.72
C LEU A 52 -3.16 0.10 19.24
N ASN A 53 -2.11 -0.38 18.59
CA ASN A 53 -1.86 -0.12 17.16
C ASN A 53 -2.27 -1.28 16.26
N GLN A 54 -2.75 -2.41 16.82
CA GLN A 54 -3.21 -3.54 16.02
C GLN A 54 -4.45 -3.12 15.22
N GLY A 55 -4.44 -3.39 13.91
CA GLY A 55 -5.44 -2.95 12.94
C GLY A 55 -5.22 -1.55 12.36
N TYR A 56 -4.15 -0.83 12.72
CA TYR A 56 -3.91 0.53 12.24
C TYR A 56 -2.49 0.75 11.69
N GLN A 57 -1.72 -0.33 11.53
CA GLN A 57 -0.30 -0.26 11.20
C GLN A 57 -0.05 0.29 9.80
N LYS A 58 1.20 0.70 9.60
CA LYS A 58 1.72 1.08 8.28
C LYS A 58 1.59 -0.10 7.32
N HIS A 59 0.96 0.15 6.18
CA HIS A 59 0.80 -0.80 5.10
C HIS A 59 1.20 -0.16 3.77
N MET A 60 1.69 -1.01 2.88
CA MET A 60 2.10 -0.65 1.53
C MET A 60 1.36 -1.55 0.54
N ILE A 61 0.86 -0.95 -0.54
CA ILE A 61 0.22 -1.64 -1.66
C ILE A 61 0.92 -1.20 -2.95
N ARG A 62 1.23 -2.16 -3.80
CA ARG A 62 1.78 -1.93 -5.15
C ARG A 62 0.71 -2.28 -6.17
N PHE A 63 0.47 -1.41 -7.13
CA PHE A 63 -0.51 -1.60 -8.19
C PHE A 63 0.14 -1.62 -9.56
N ARG A 64 -0.38 -2.46 -10.46
CA ARG A 64 -0.01 -2.47 -11.88
C ARG A 64 -1.26 -2.45 -12.75
N ASN A 65 -1.18 -1.74 -13.86
CA ASN A 65 -2.28 -1.63 -14.81
C ASN A 65 -2.40 -2.92 -15.61
N PHE A 66 -3.61 -3.49 -15.71
CA PHE A 66 -3.99 -4.78 -16.29
C PHE A 66 -3.58 -5.02 -17.76
N ASP A 67 -2.99 -4.04 -18.44
CA ASP A 67 -2.35 -4.24 -19.74
C ASP A 67 -1.36 -5.44 -19.72
N GLU A 68 -1.10 -6.06 -20.87
CA GLU A 68 -0.48 -7.39 -21.08
C GLU A 68 0.85 -7.65 -20.31
N ARG A 69 1.47 -6.58 -19.78
CA ARG A 69 2.68 -6.61 -18.95
C ARG A 69 2.46 -7.03 -17.49
N VAL A 70 1.23 -7.05 -16.93
CA VAL A 70 1.00 -7.48 -15.53
C VAL A 70 1.38 -8.94 -15.29
N ASN A 71 1.18 -9.78 -16.31
CA ASN A 71 1.39 -11.22 -16.18
C ASN A 71 2.83 -11.65 -16.53
N GLN A 72 3.71 -10.70 -16.85
CA GLN A 72 5.11 -11.01 -17.07
C GLN A 72 5.83 -11.18 -15.73
N LYS A 73 6.51 -12.32 -15.58
CA LYS A 73 7.37 -12.58 -14.42
C LYS A 73 8.53 -11.59 -14.46
N LEU A 74 8.54 -10.65 -13.52
CA LEU A 74 9.65 -9.72 -13.36
C LEU A 74 10.93 -10.44 -12.94
N ILE A 75 12.04 -10.06 -13.56
CA ILE A 75 13.38 -10.46 -13.18
C ILE A 75 14.19 -9.25 -12.69
N VAL A 76 15.20 -9.51 -11.86
CA VAL A 76 16.08 -8.44 -11.36
C VAL A 76 16.72 -7.74 -12.56
N GLY A 77 16.63 -6.42 -12.58
CA GLY A 77 17.07 -5.58 -13.69
C GLY A 77 15.92 -4.91 -14.45
N ASP A 78 14.70 -5.48 -14.40
CA ASP A 78 13.54 -4.95 -15.12
C ASP A 78 13.09 -3.59 -14.62
N THR A 79 12.57 -2.78 -15.54
CA THR A 79 11.89 -1.51 -15.25
C THR A 79 10.44 -1.57 -15.71
N PHE A 80 9.52 -1.17 -14.83
CA PHE A 80 8.08 -1.23 -15.09
C PHE A 80 7.38 -0.03 -14.47
N ILE A 81 6.22 0.33 -15.04
CA ILE A 81 5.35 1.36 -14.47
C ILE A 81 4.64 0.75 -13.27
N GLU A 82 4.68 1.43 -12.13
CA GLU A 82 3.97 0.99 -10.95
C GLU A 82 3.49 2.17 -10.11
N LEU A 83 2.44 1.90 -9.33
CA LEU A 83 1.96 2.80 -8.30
C LEU A 83 2.23 2.17 -6.94
N VAL A 84 2.80 2.93 -6.02
CA VAL A 84 3.08 2.48 -4.65
C VAL A 84 2.36 3.40 -3.67
N LEU A 85 1.34 2.84 -3.03
CA LEU A 85 0.62 3.47 -1.94
C LEU A 85 1.23 3.04 -0.61
N THR A 86 1.55 3.98 0.26
CA THR A 86 1.88 3.75 1.67
C THR A 86 0.95 4.57 2.54
N ASN A 87 0.36 3.96 3.57
CA ASN A 87 -0.51 4.66 4.50
C ASN A 87 -0.45 4.00 5.89
N SER A 88 -0.97 4.70 6.90
CA SER A 88 -1.26 4.17 8.24
C SER A 88 -2.49 4.84 8.83
N HIS A 89 -3.15 4.16 9.75
CA HIS A 89 -4.36 4.68 10.38
C HIS A 89 -4.15 5.06 11.86
N ASN A 90 -2.89 5.06 12.31
CA ASN A 90 -2.48 5.42 13.67
C ASN A 90 -1.72 6.76 13.74
N GLY A 91 -1.69 7.54 12.65
CA GLY A 91 -1.02 8.84 12.60
C GLY A 91 0.51 8.81 12.57
N LEU A 92 1.15 7.63 12.48
CA LEU A 92 2.61 7.50 12.49
C LEU A 92 3.26 7.50 11.10
N SER A 93 2.46 7.42 10.04
CA SER A 93 2.95 7.49 8.65
C SER A 93 1.93 8.20 7.78
N SER A 94 2.44 9.04 6.88
CA SER A 94 1.64 9.79 5.91
C SER A 94 1.06 8.87 4.83
N PHE A 95 -0.07 9.31 4.27
CA PHE A 95 -0.55 8.82 2.98
C PHE A 95 0.42 9.31 1.89
N VAL A 96 1.08 8.38 1.20
CA VAL A 96 2.00 8.68 0.10
C VAL A 96 1.63 7.80 -1.08
N PHE A 97 1.42 8.41 -2.23
CA PHE A 97 1.07 7.74 -3.47
C PHE A 97 2.11 8.06 -4.54
N ASN A 98 3.06 7.15 -4.74
CA ASN A 98 4.13 7.31 -5.72
C ASN A 98 3.74 6.66 -7.04
N CYS A 99 3.87 7.40 -8.14
CA CYS A 99 3.68 6.92 -9.50
C CYS A 99 4.99 7.08 -10.27
N GLY A 100 5.45 6.01 -10.93
CA GLY A 100 6.65 6.12 -11.75
C GLY A 100 7.15 4.83 -12.34
N LEU A 101 8.34 4.92 -12.93
CA LEU A 101 9.11 3.79 -13.41
C LEU A 101 9.95 3.23 -12.26
N PHE A 102 9.66 2.01 -11.84
CA PHE A 102 10.40 1.32 -10.78
C PHE A 102 11.32 0.27 -11.39
N ARG A 103 12.56 0.21 -10.90
CA ARG A 103 13.51 -0.84 -11.26
C ARG A 103 13.53 -1.93 -10.19
N LEU A 104 13.36 -3.19 -10.60
CA LEU A 104 13.50 -4.33 -9.69
C LEU A 104 14.99 -4.60 -9.41
N VAL A 105 15.47 -4.14 -8.26
CA VAL A 105 16.84 -4.40 -7.80
C VAL A 105 16.94 -5.63 -6.90
N CYS A 106 15.86 -5.98 -6.19
CA CYS A 106 15.78 -7.13 -5.28
C CYS A 106 14.32 -7.59 -5.12
N SER A 107 14.11 -8.90 -4.97
CA SER A 107 12.78 -9.49 -4.77
C SER A 107 12.19 -9.26 -3.36
N ASN A 108 12.96 -8.70 -2.42
CA ASN A 108 12.48 -8.42 -1.05
C ASN A 108 11.31 -7.41 -1.02
N GLY A 109 11.19 -6.55 -2.04
CA GLY A 109 10.12 -5.55 -2.15
C GLY A 109 10.34 -4.28 -1.33
N MET A 110 11.59 -4.01 -0.91
CA MET A 110 11.96 -2.69 -0.44
C MET A 110 11.79 -1.67 -1.57
N VAL A 111 11.19 -0.52 -1.26
CA VAL A 111 10.99 0.57 -2.20
C VAL A 111 11.77 1.79 -1.70
N VAL A 112 12.53 2.40 -2.59
CA VAL A 112 13.23 3.67 -2.38
C VAL A 112 12.74 4.59 -3.49
N ALA A 113 12.20 5.75 -3.10
CA ALA A 113 11.65 6.77 -4.00
C ALA A 113 12.17 8.13 -3.56
#